data_AF-A0A1H4GFX9-F1
#
_entry.id   AF-A0A1H4GFX9-F1
#
_cell.length_a   1.000
_cell.length_b   1.000
_cell.length_c   1.000
_cell.angle_alpha   90.00
_cell.angle_beta   90.00
_cell.angle_gamma   90.00
#
_symmetry.space_group_name_H-M   'P 1'
#
loop_
_entity.id
_entity.type
_entity.pdbx_description
1 polymer ?
#
loop_
_entity_poly.entity_id
_entity_poly.type
_entity_poly.pdbx_seq_one_letter_code
_entity_poly.pdbx_strand_id
1 'polypeptide(L)'
;MSVNWSVNEGRNPYVAEESAVGLVFHAAESTAVDDVAVKDVVEAALERAVACLDANVKNESLYFMVEWAPSCSVLRLAVTDAGKVQDSREVVVCQFSALNTVLQQAEDGPARLEAFSDKVSFWAKDYLSTSTKFMNYSLVALYATTVRAEAVLL
;
A
#
# COMPACT_ATOMS: atom_id res chain seq x y z
N MET A 1 -13.32 -10.22 -2.14
CA MET A 1 -13.59 -10.76 -0.78
C MET A 1 -13.86 -9.61 0.19
N SER A 2 -14.57 -9.82 1.31
CA SER A 2 -14.80 -8.75 2.29
C SER A 2 -13.56 -8.57 3.17
N VAL A 3 -12.70 -7.62 2.80
CA VAL A 3 -11.58 -7.20 3.63
C VAL A 3 -12.13 -6.42 4.83
N ASN A 4 -11.82 -6.84 6.05
CA ASN A 4 -12.29 -6.16 7.26
C ASN A 4 -11.40 -4.93 7.52
N TRP A 5 -11.92 -3.76 7.17
CA TRP A 5 -11.25 -2.48 7.39
C TRP A 5 -11.53 -1.95 8.80
N SER A 6 -10.46 -1.62 9.52
CA SER A 6 -10.47 -0.97 10.83
C SER A 6 -9.82 0.41 10.68
N VAL A 7 -10.50 1.46 11.14
CA VAL A 7 -9.97 2.83 11.07
C VAL A 7 -9.28 3.16 12.38
N ASN A 8 -8.00 3.58 12.30
CA ASN A 8 -7.19 3.97 13.45
C ASN A 8 -6.73 5.42 13.27
N GLU A 9 -7.04 6.28 14.23
CA GLU A 9 -6.63 7.68 14.20
C GLU A 9 -5.31 7.88 14.95
N GLY A 10 -4.33 8.51 14.31
CA GLY A 10 -3.07 8.96 14.90
C GLY A 10 -2.02 7.88 15.14
N ARG A 11 -2.32 6.60 14.89
CA ARG A 11 -1.39 5.49 15.11
C ARG A 11 -1.53 4.42 14.03
N ASN A 12 -0.41 4.05 13.40
CA ASN A 12 -0.38 2.88 12.54
C ASN A 12 -0.34 1.60 13.41
N PRO A 13 -1.33 0.68 13.28
CA PRO A 13 -1.36 -0.55 14.07
C PRO A 13 -0.28 -1.56 13.67
N TYR A 14 0.31 -1.43 12.47
CA TYR A 14 1.30 -2.37 11.94
C TYR A 14 2.75 -1.84 12.00
N VAL A 15 2.93 -0.53 12.19
CA VAL A 15 4.25 0.11 12.28
C VAL A 15 4.33 0.86 13.60
N ALA A 16 5.09 0.30 14.56
CA ALA A 16 5.16 0.80 15.93
C ALA A 16 5.69 2.24 16.05
N GLU A 17 6.50 2.69 15.08
CA GLU A 17 7.13 4.02 15.07
C GLU A 17 6.38 5.06 14.22
N GLU A 18 5.31 4.68 13.51
CA GLU A 18 4.55 5.61 12.70
C GLU A 18 3.35 6.17 13.49
N SER A 19 3.66 7.13 14.35
CA SER A 19 2.67 7.98 15.02
C SER A 19 2.67 9.35 14.38
N ALA A 20 1.63 9.62 13.60
CA ALA A 20 1.46 10.92 12.94
C ALA A 20 0.14 11.53 13.40
N VAL A 21 0.25 12.53 14.28
CA VAL A 21 -0.89 13.23 14.88
C VAL A 21 -1.73 13.86 13.76
N GLY A 22 -2.97 13.41 13.60
CA GLY A 22 -3.91 13.89 12.59
C GLY A 22 -4.07 13.00 11.36
N LEU A 23 -3.31 11.90 11.22
CA LEU A 23 -3.51 10.91 10.17
C LEU A 23 -4.54 9.83 10.57
N VAL A 24 -5.26 9.30 9.59
CA VAL A 24 -6.28 8.27 9.69
C VAL A 24 -5.77 7.05 8.91
N PHE A 25 -5.49 5.97 9.62
CA PHE A 25 -4.99 4.72 9.06
C PHE A 25 -6.16 3.75 8.86
N HIS A 26 -6.49 3.45 7.61
CA HIS A 26 -7.43 2.39 7.23
C HIS A 26 -6.65 1.08 7.19
N ALA A 27 -6.67 0.38 8.32
CA ALA A 27 -5.97 -0.87 8.54
C ALA A 27 -6.83 -2.08 8.19
N ALA A 28 -6.30 -2.99 7.38
CA ALA A 28 -6.92 -4.26 7.07
C ALA A 28 -5.95 -5.41 7.34
N GLU A 29 -6.48 -6.53 7.81
CA GLU A 29 -5.75 -7.78 7.85
C GLU A 29 -6.39 -8.77 6.87
N SER A 30 -5.55 -9.43 6.08
CA SER A 30 -5.95 -10.47 5.16
C SER A 30 -5.15 -11.75 5.41
N THR A 31 -5.86 -12.87 5.44
CA THR A 31 -5.27 -14.22 5.51
C THR A 31 -5.10 -14.85 4.12
N ALA A 32 -5.12 -14.04 3.06
CA ALA A 32 -4.89 -14.51 1.69
C ALA A 32 -3.48 -15.05 1.52
N VAL A 33 -3.36 -16.22 0.89
CA VAL A 33 -2.07 -16.87 0.56
C VAL A 33 -1.92 -17.13 -0.94
N ASP A 34 -3.03 -17.26 -1.66
CA ASP A 34 -3.04 -17.45 -3.11
C ASP A 34 -2.83 -16.14 -3.85
N ASP A 35 -2.10 -16.18 -4.97
CA ASP A 35 -1.84 -15.00 -5.82
C ASP A 35 -3.14 -14.26 -6.21
N VAL A 36 -4.20 -15.00 -6.54
CA VAL A 36 -5.50 -14.43 -6.93
C VAL A 36 -6.16 -13.72 -5.75
N ALA A 37 -6.09 -14.32 -4.55
CA ALA A 37 -6.68 -13.76 -3.36
C ALA A 37 -5.90 -12.52 -2.87
N VAL A 38 -4.56 -12.56 -2.96
CA VAL A 38 -3.74 -11.39 -2.63
C VAL A 38 -3.97 -10.27 -3.64
N LYS A 39 -4.04 -10.57 -4.94
CA LYS A 39 -4.39 -9.58 -5.97
C LYS A 39 -5.71 -8.89 -5.64
N ASP A 40 -6.78 -9.63 -5.36
CA ASP A 40 -8.10 -9.09 -4.99
C ASP A 40 -8.02 -8.13 -3.80
N VAL A 41 -7.21 -8.47 -2.79
CA VAL A 41 -7.01 -7.63 -1.60
C VAL A 41 -6.18 -6.39 -1.90
N VAL A 42 -5.13 -6.51 -2.72
CA VAL A 42 -4.30 -5.37 -3.17
C VAL A 42 -5.15 -4.41 -4.00
N GLU A 43 -5.97 -4.91 -4.93
CA GLU A 43 -6.91 -4.11 -5.72
C GLU A 43 -7.96 -3.44 -4.83
N ALA A 44 -8.50 -4.14 -3.83
CA ALA A 44 -9.42 -3.55 -2.85
C ALA A 44 -8.74 -2.45 -2.00
N ALA A 45 -7.47 -2.64 -1.63
CA ALA A 45 -6.70 -1.63 -0.90
C ALA A 45 -6.42 -0.40 -1.76
N LEU A 46 -6.06 -0.61 -3.02
CA LEU A 46 -5.88 0.47 -4.00
C LEU A 46 -7.20 1.20 -4.26
N GLU A 47 -8.31 0.49 -4.43
CA GLU A 47 -9.62 1.10 -4.58
C GLU A 47 -9.97 1.98 -3.38
N ARG A 48 -9.71 1.49 -2.16
CA ARG A 48 -9.92 2.24 -0.94
C ARG A 48 -9.05 3.49 -0.89
N ALA A 49 -7.77 3.36 -1.22
CA ALA A 49 -6.84 4.49 -1.26
C ALA A 49 -7.25 5.52 -2.33
N VAL A 50 -7.69 5.05 -3.49
CA VAL A 50 -8.21 5.86 -4.60
C VAL A 50 -9.51 6.58 -4.20
N ALA A 51 -10.39 5.94 -3.43
CA ALA A 51 -11.58 6.57 -2.88
C ALA A 51 -11.22 7.68 -1.87
N CYS A 52 -10.14 7.50 -1.09
CA CYS A 52 -9.62 8.52 -0.19
C CYS A 52 -8.82 9.63 -0.90
N LEU A 53 -8.50 9.51 -2.19
CA LEU A 53 -7.79 10.56 -2.95
C LEU A 53 -8.57 11.86 -2.97
N ASP A 54 -9.90 11.82 -3.00
CA ASP A 54 -10.73 13.04 -2.98
C ASP A 54 -10.47 13.89 -1.73
N ALA A 55 -10.27 13.24 -0.57
CA ALA A 55 -9.94 13.91 0.68
C ALA A 55 -8.44 14.18 0.87
N ASN A 56 -7.58 13.38 0.22
CA ASN A 56 -6.13 13.43 0.35
C ASN A 56 -5.44 14.37 -0.64
N VAL A 57 -5.96 14.50 -1.87
CA VAL A 57 -5.36 15.32 -2.91
C VAL A 57 -5.61 16.78 -2.59
N LYS A 58 -4.53 17.45 -2.21
CA LYS A 58 -4.46 18.89 -2.05
C LYS A 58 -3.59 19.46 -3.17
N ASN A 59 -3.55 20.80 -3.28
CA ASN A 59 -2.69 21.48 -4.25
C ASN A 59 -1.20 21.10 -4.14
N GLU A 60 -0.77 20.58 -2.99
CA GLU A 60 0.62 20.19 -2.72
C GLU A 60 0.88 18.69 -2.94
N SER A 61 -0.16 17.88 -3.17
CA SER A 61 -0.06 16.43 -3.40
C SER A 61 0.47 16.15 -4.80
N LEU A 62 1.55 15.37 -4.91
CA LEU A 62 2.17 15.04 -6.19
C LEU A 62 2.35 13.54 -6.39
N TYR A 63 2.65 12.80 -5.32
CA TYR A 63 2.99 11.39 -5.42
C TYR A 63 1.97 10.50 -4.71
N PHE A 64 1.63 9.39 -5.35
CA PHE A 64 0.90 8.30 -4.73
C PHE A 64 1.90 7.18 -4.43
N MET A 65 2.19 6.97 -3.15
CA MET A 65 3.22 6.05 -2.72
C MET A 65 2.62 4.72 -2.30
N VAL A 66 3.08 3.66 -2.98
CA VAL A 66 2.77 2.27 -2.75
C VAL A 66 4.00 1.65 -2.09
N GLU A 67 3.94 1.48 -0.77
CA GLU A 67 5.00 0.90 0.03
C GLU A 67 4.68 -0.56 0.34
N TRP A 68 5.54 -1.48 -0.06
CA TRP A 68 5.40 -2.90 0.23
C TRP A 68 6.55 -3.36 1.11
N ALA A 69 6.25 -3.72 2.36
CA ALA A 69 7.20 -4.27 3.30
C ALA A 69 7.19 -5.81 3.22
N PRO A 70 8.12 -6.45 2.48
CA PRO A 70 8.14 -7.91 2.35
C PRO A 70 8.41 -8.63 3.68
N SER A 71 9.18 -8.01 4.58
CA SER A 71 9.54 -8.59 5.89
C SER A 71 8.34 -8.86 6.80
N CYS A 72 7.30 -8.03 6.70
CA CYS A 72 6.06 -8.16 7.48
C CYS A 72 4.84 -8.49 6.59
N SER A 73 5.03 -8.55 5.27
CA SER A 73 3.99 -8.59 4.23
C SER A 73 2.92 -7.52 4.49
N VAL A 74 3.35 -6.27 4.63
CA VAL A 74 2.46 -5.11 4.85
C VAL A 74 2.51 -4.20 3.64
N LEU A 75 1.35 -3.93 3.06
CA LEU A 75 1.14 -2.90 2.03
C LEU A 75 0.71 -1.60 2.71
N ARG A 76 1.32 -0.49 2.35
CA ARG A 76 0.96 0.87 2.77
C ARG A 76 0.77 1.75 1.55
N LEU A 77 -0.34 2.45 1.50
CA LEU A 77 -0.74 3.32 0.40
C LEU A 77 -0.99 4.71 0.99
N ALA A 78 -0.18 5.68 0.58
CA ALA A 78 -0.26 7.04 1.07
C ALA A 78 -0.06 8.03 -0.07
N VAL A 79 -0.78 9.16 -0.03
CA VAL A 79 -0.48 10.30 -0.90
C VAL A 79 0.51 11.20 -0.20
N THR A 80 1.58 11.57 -0.87
CA THR A 80 2.60 12.48 -0.34
C THR A 80 2.82 13.67 -1.27
N ASP A 81 3.34 14.75 -0.71
CA ASP A 81 3.81 15.92 -1.44
C ASP A 81 5.05 15.63 -2.32
N ALA A 82 5.44 16.60 -3.15
CA ALA A 82 6.60 16.52 -4.03
C ALA A 82 7.93 16.21 -3.30
N GLY A 83 8.05 16.57 -2.03
CA GLY A 83 9.23 16.29 -1.20
C GLY A 83 9.24 14.89 -0.57
N LYS A 84 8.15 14.11 -0.67
CA LYS A 84 7.96 12.84 0.06
C LYS A 84 8.03 13.00 1.60
N VAL A 85 7.64 14.16 2.13
CA VAL A 85 7.83 14.52 3.55
C VAL A 85 6.50 14.56 4.33
N GLN A 86 5.44 15.04 3.70
CA GLN A 86 4.11 15.16 4.26
C GLN A 86 3.17 14.15 3.60
N ASP A 87 2.91 13.08 4.35
CA ASP A 87 1.84 12.14 4.03
C ASP A 87 0.48 12.82 4.27
N SER A 88 -0.50 12.49 3.42
CA SER A 88 -1.86 13.02 3.47
C SER A 88 -2.64 12.43 4.64
N ARG A 89 -3.80 13.03 4.93
CA ARG A 89 -4.59 12.71 6.12
C ARG A 89 -4.98 11.23 6.18
N GLU A 90 -5.39 10.61 5.07
CA GLU A 90 -5.82 9.22 5.06
C GLU A 90 -4.74 8.31 4.45
N VAL A 91 -4.38 7.25 5.17
CA VAL A 91 -3.40 6.26 4.73
C VAL A 91 -4.05 4.89 4.81
N VAL A 92 -3.90 4.09 3.76
CA VAL A 92 -4.45 2.74 3.73
C VAL A 92 -3.33 1.74 3.99
N VAL A 93 -3.51 0.86 4.96
CA VAL A 93 -2.53 -0.16 5.32
C VAL A 93 -3.20 -1.54 5.34
N CYS A 94 -2.55 -2.52 4.73
CA CYS A 94 -3.07 -3.88 4.63
C CYS A 94 -1.96 -4.88 4.99
N GLN A 95 -2.18 -5.69 6.01
CA GLN A 95 -1.27 -6.74 6.44
C GLN A 95 -1.73 -8.11 5.90
N PHE A 96 -0.77 -8.89 5.40
CA PHE A 96 -0.97 -10.26 4.93
C PHE A 96 -0.27 -11.26 5.86
N SER A 97 -0.89 -11.55 7.01
CA SER A 97 -0.29 -12.38 8.07
C SER A 97 -0.06 -13.83 7.61
N ALA A 98 -1.01 -14.41 6.88
CA ALA A 98 -0.89 -15.77 6.34
C ALA A 98 0.18 -15.86 5.25
N LEU A 99 0.19 -14.90 4.31
CA LEU A 99 1.21 -14.81 3.27
C LEU A 99 2.61 -14.68 3.86
N ASN A 100 2.78 -13.84 4.89
CA ASN A 100 4.06 -13.65 5.56
C ASN A 100 4.59 -14.99 6.09
N THR A 101 3.72 -15.79 6.70
CA THR A 101 4.08 -17.12 7.20
C THR A 101 4.54 -18.04 6.06
N VAL A 102 3.84 -18.05 4.93
CA VAL A 102 4.19 -18.86 3.76
C VAL A 102 5.50 -18.41 3.11
N LEU A 103 5.74 -17.10 3.03
CA LEU A 103 6.97 -16.53 2.46
C LEU A 103 8.18 -16.77 3.37
N GLN A 104 8.00 -16.67 4.69
CA GLN A 104 9.04 -16.92 5.70
C GLN A 104 9.38 -18.41 5.83
N GLN A 105 8.40 -19.31 5.60
CA GLN A 105 8.62 -20.76 5.66
C GLN A 105 9.21 -21.36 4.38
N ALA A 106 9.30 -20.59 3.28
CA ALA A 106 9.87 -21.09 2.04
C ALA A 106 11.40 -21.18 2.12
N GLU A 107 11.98 -22.30 1.66
CA GLU A 107 13.44 -22.48 1.57
C GLU A 107 14.11 -21.41 0.69
N ASP A 108 13.41 -20.93 -0.36
CA ASP A 108 13.80 -19.81 -1.22
C ASP A 108 13.20 -18.46 -0.77
N GLY A 109 13.05 -18.25 0.54
CA GLY A 109 12.44 -17.06 1.15
C GLY A 109 12.73 -15.72 0.44
N PRO A 110 14.00 -15.29 0.28
CA PRO A 110 14.32 -13.99 -0.31
C PRO A 110 13.94 -13.89 -1.79
N ALA A 111 14.22 -14.91 -2.60
CA ALA A 111 13.89 -14.89 -4.04
C ALA A 111 12.37 -14.88 -4.26
N ARG A 112 11.61 -15.57 -3.40
CA ARG A 112 10.15 -15.56 -3.44
C ARG A 112 9.57 -14.21 -2.98
N LEU A 113 10.17 -13.57 -1.97
CA LEU A 113 9.79 -12.22 -1.51
C LEU A 113 10.00 -11.18 -2.61
N GLU A 114 11.13 -11.24 -3.32
CA GLU A 114 11.41 -10.35 -4.46
C GLU A 114 10.41 -10.60 -5.60
N ALA A 115 10.22 -11.85 -6.03
CA ALA A 115 9.24 -12.19 -7.06
C ALA A 115 7.81 -11.77 -6.68
N PHE A 116 7.47 -11.84 -5.38
CA PHE A 116 6.18 -11.37 -4.89
C PHE A 116 6.08 -9.84 -4.90
N SER A 117 7.14 -9.14 -4.53
CA SER A 117 7.20 -7.68 -4.59
C SER A 117 7.02 -7.18 -6.03
N ASP A 118 7.61 -7.86 -7.02
CA ASP A 118 7.39 -7.59 -8.44
C ASP A 118 5.93 -7.83 -8.87
N LYS A 119 5.28 -8.87 -8.33
CA LYS A 119 3.85 -9.11 -8.60
C LYS A 119 2.97 -8.00 -8.03
N VAL A 120 3.24 -7.57 -6.78
CA VAL A 120 2.48 -6.49 -6.14
C VAL A 120 2.64 -5.18 -6.90
N SER A 121 3.86 -4.84 -7.34
CA SER A 121 4.10 -3.65 -8.16
C SER A 121 3.36 -3.74 -9.50
N PHE A 122 3.39 -4.91 -10.15
CA PHE A 122 2.66 -5.15 -11.39
C PHE A 122 1.14 -5.01 -11.21
N TRP A 123 0.56 -5.60 -10.17
CA TRP A 123 -0.87 -5.47 -9.88
C TRP A 123 -1.26 -4.03 -9.55
N ALA A 124 -0.43 -3.32 -8.79
CA ALA A 124 -0.65 -1.91 -8.51
C ALA A 124 -0.63 -1.07 -9.79
N LYS A 125 0.36 -1.29 -10.66
CA LYS A 125 0.46 -0.63 -11.97
C LYS A 125 -0.75 -0.91 -12.85
N ASP A 126 -1.14 -2.17 -12.98
CA ASP A 126 -2.28 -2.61 -13.80
C ASP A 126 -3.59 -1.95 -13.33
N TYR A 127 -3.83 -1.96 -12.01
CA TYR A 127 -5.00 -1.32 -11.41
C TYR A 127 -4.99 0.20 -11.59
N LEU A 128 -3.86 0.87 -11.33
CA LEU A 128 -3.76 2.33 -11.47
C LEU A 128 -3.88 2.77 -12.93
N SER A 129 -3.37 1.97 -13.87
CA SER A 129 -3.49 2.19 -15.32
C SER A 129 -4.89 1.95 -15.87
N THR A 130 -5.77 1.29 -15.11
CA THR A 130 -7.18 1.07 -15.47
C THR A 130 -8.14 1.92 -14.64
N SER A 131 -7.68 2.45 -13.51
CA SER A 131 -8.48 3.27 -12.60
C SER A 131 -8.67 4.69 -13.12
N THR A 132 -9.86 4.95 -13.67
CA THR A 132 -10.24 6.28 -14.14
C THR A 132 -10.22 7.31 -13.00
N LYS A 133 -10.55 6.88 -11.77
CA LYS A 133 -10.51 7.76 -10.58
C LYS A 133 -9.09 8.24 -10.33
N PHE A 134 -8.10 7.36 -10.39
CA PHE A 134 -6.70 7.76 -10.23
C PHE A 134 -6.26 8.69 -11.37
N MET A 135 -6.62 8.39 -12.61
CA MET A 135 -6.30 9.23 -13.79
C MET A 135 -6.91 10.64 -13.74
N ASN A 136 -7.99 10.86 -12.99
CA ASN A 136 -8.54 12.20 -12.78
C ASN A 136 -7.62 13.07 -11.92
N TYR A 137 -6.73 12.45 -11.14
CA TYR A 137 -5.73 13.15 -10.36
C TYR A 137 -4.40 13.13 -11.10
N SER A 138 -3.73 14.28 -11.22
CA SER A 138 -2.39 14.40 -11.83
C SER A 138 -1.28 13.89 -10.88
N LEU A 139 -1.52 12.78 -10.20
CA LEU A 139 -0.58 12.15 -9.28
C LEU A 139 0.33 11.20 -10.02
N VAL A 140 1.57 11.11 -9.53
CA VAL A 140 2.55 10.15 -10.00
C VAL A 140 2.63 8.98 -9.03
N ALA A 141 2.33 7.78 -9.52
CA ALA A 141 2.41 6.57 -8.71
C ALA A 141 3.86 6.09 -8.56
N LEU A 142 4.28 5.90 -7.32
CA LEU A 142 5.59 5.42 -6.93
C LEU A 142 5.43 4.13 -6.14
N TYR A 143 6.27 3.14 -6.42
CA TYR A 143 6.37 1.90 -5.68
C TYR A 143 7.68 1.84 -4.93
N ALA A 144 7.62 1.71 -3.61
CA ALA A 144 8.76 1.50 -2.75
C ALA A 144 8.59 0.16 -2.05
N THR A 145 9.69 -0.54 -1.79
CA THR A 145 9.67 -1.72 -0.94
C THR A 145 9.93 -1.30 0.50
N THR A 146 11.19 -1.34 0.92
CA THR A 146 11.62 -1.05 2.30
C THR A 146 12.09 0.40 2.45
N VAL A 147 12.51 1.04 1.36
CA VAL A 147 13.14 2.36 1.38
C VAL A 147 12.41 3.31 0.42
N ARG A 148 11.76 4.34 0.98
CA ARG A 148 11.08 5.41 0.21
C ARG A 148 11.99 6.13 -0.80
N ALA A 149 13.29 6.17 -0.52
CA ALA A 149 14.29 6.77 -1.40
C ALA A 149 14.50 5.95 -2.69
N GLU A 150 14.33 4.63 -2.63
CA GLU A 150 14.46 3.70 -3.76
C GLU A 150 13.14 3.49 -4.50
N ALA A 151 12.14 4.35 -4.25
CA ALA A 151 10.84 4.24 -4.89
C ALA A 151 10.96 4.38 -6.42
N VAL A 152 10.42 3.41 -7.16
CA VAL A 152 10.39 3.37 -8.62
C VAL A 152 9.04 3.84 -9.15
N LEU A 153 9.00 4.39 -10.36
CA LEU A 153 7.75 4.78 -11.01
C LEU A 153 6.99 3.53 -11.46
N LEU A 154 5.69 3.49 -11.15
CA LEU A 154 4.77 2.47 -11.65
C LEU A 154 4.35 2.76 -13.09
#